data_AF-A0A7S3V7K8-F1
#
_entry.id   AF-A0A7S3V7K8-F1
#
_cell.length_a   1.000
_cell.length_b   1.000
_cell.length_c   1.000
_cell.angle_alpha   90.00
_cell.angle_beta   90.00
_cell.angle_gamma   90.00
#
_symmetry.space_group_name_H-M   'P 1'
#
loop_
_entity.id
_entity.type
_entity.pdbx_description
1 polymer ?
#
loop_
_entity_poly.entity_id
_entity_poly.type
_entity_poly.pdbx_seq_one_letter_code
_entity_poly.pdbx_strand_id
1 'polypeptide(L)'
;ARLIMLSRMHAIFSLTVAFEAYAAWGFTSFASTMQRSFPLALHNVKNEKMTALMQQMNDEDEALNNAQLDISRRSALLSAASSTAALLAISSGATQALADDGSNGGVIRRTPIKAAWKAVDGLNSLEEDKKVVSFDASAYKAMMDDPSRTPLFEKAIIQRLNSAPGGPESQIVLDLGTGPFALFAIVAAKAGAGKVYAIEANKGAARLARETIKKIGFEDIIEVIEGFSSDVTLPNNVKADFAVAEIIGSVASEEGAYATVLDAHNRLVKEPNLSSSWIPNRIQTYAAPASYTLHNMFQPPEFDWGKLDGEPVRFNCRDKGLQLLSDPVIVEDISFADITKYKMNGRDYIFTMDGNRIEENSLSFFEELRKNRMGKVEAERVAQATGGSFTGMAMWPRLILDAEEKIDVNSRAYPFGGHQKSHWQTVLPIMSDLPVPVKGGDEITVSVHFDAGSDIKAPPSYRISGNVL
;
A
#
# COMPACT_ATOMS: atom_id res chain seq x y z
N ALA A 1 6.08 -5.97 -40.38
CA ALA A 1 6.60 -4.82 -39.60
C ALA A 1 6.14 -4.85 -38.12
N ARG A 2 4.84 -4.99 -37.82
CA ARG A 2 4.34 -5.06 -36.41
C ARG A 2 4.70 -6.35 -35.63
N LEU A 3 5.03 -7.47 -36.28
CA LEU A 3 5.50 -8.69 -35.60
C LEU A 3 7.01 -8.70 -35.27
N ILE A 4 7.81 -7.84 -35.92
CA ILE A 4 9.27 -7.79 -35.73
C ILE A 4 9.65 -6.96 -34.50
N MET A 5 8.78 -6.03 -34.08
CA MET A 5 8.99 -5.16 -32.92
C MET A 5 8.75 -5.90 -31.58
N LEU A 6 7.76 -6.79 -31.53
CA LEU A 6 7.48 -7.64 -30.35
C LEU A 6 8.55 -8.72 -30.10
N SER A 7 9.15 -9.28 -31.16
CA SER A 7 10.24 -10.26 -31.00
C SER A 7 11.56 -9.61 -30.52
N ARG A 8 11.79 -8.32 -30.86
CA ARG A 8 12.98 -7.58 -30.41
C ARG A 8 12.90 -7.16 -28.95
N MET A 9 11.71 -6.94 -28.39
CA MET A 9 11.55 -6.66 -26.95
C MET A 9 11.75 -7.91 -26.07
N HIS A 10 11.33 -9.10 -26.55
CA HIS A 10 11.59 -10.36 -25.83
C HIS A 10 13.07 -10.80 -25.89
N ALA A 11 13.77 -10.54 -26.99
CA ALA A 11 15.20 -10.87 -27.12
C ALA A 11 16.11 -10.00 -26.24
N ILE A 12 15.74 -8.75 -25.99
CA ILE A 12 16.47 -7.84 -25.09
C ILE A 12 16.28 -8.27 -23.62
N PHE A 13 15.12 -8.81 -23.25
CA PHE A 13 14.86 -9.34 -21.91
C PHE A 13 15.66 -10.61 -21.58
N SER A 14 15.97 -11.44 -22.59
CA SER A 14 16.69 -12.71 -22.38
C SER A 14 18.22 -12.57 -22.40
N LEU A 15 18.77 -11.51 -22.99
CA LEU A 15 20.22 -11.29 -23.07
C LEU A 15 20.82 -10.56 -21.85
N THR A 16 20.02 -9.81 -21.09
CA THR A 16 20.47 -9.12 -19.88
C THR A 16 20.67 -10.08 -18.70
N VAL A 17 19.83 -11.13 -18.60
CA VAL A 17 19.93 -12.17 -17.58
C VAL A 17 21.19 -13.04 -17.76
N ALA A 18 21.73 -13.14 -18.98
CA ALA A 18 22.95 -13.90 -19.24
C ALA A 18 24.25 -13.15 -18.89
N PHE A 19 24.21 -11.81 -18.77
CA PHE A 19 25.41 -11.01 -18.44
C PHE A 19 25.60 -10.84 -16.93
N GLU A 20 24.53 -10.86 -16.13
CA GLU A 20 24.61 -10.79 -14.66
C GLU A 20 25.08 -12.11 -14.02
N ALA A 21 24.83 -13.26 -14.66
CA ALA A 21 25.29 -14.56 -14.19
C ALA A 21 26.81 -14.78 -14.37
N TYR A 22 27.49 -14.03 -15.24
CA TYR A 22 28.93 -14.19 -15.50
C TYR A 22 29.81 -13.21 -14.69
N ALA A 23 29.25 -12.10 -14.21
CA ALA A 23 29.98 -11.12 -13.39
C ALA A 23 30.09 -11.51 -11.91
N ALA A 24 29.21 -12.40 -11.41
CA ALA A 24 29.16 -12.82 -10.01
C ALA A 24 30.09 -14.00 -9.65
N TRP A 25 30.82 -14.59 -10.62
CA TRP A 25 31.71 -15.74 -10.39
C TRP A 25 33.22 -15.40 -10.39
N GLY A 26 33.58 -14.10 -10.41
CA GLY A 26 34.95 -13.65 -10.65
C GLY A 26 35.73 -13.03 -9.48
N PHE A 27 35.18 -12.93 -8.27
CA PHE A 27 35.85 -12.23 -7.16
C PHE A 27 35.68 -12.90 -5.79
N THR A 28 36.11 -14.17 -5.68
CA THR A 28 36.33 -14.85 -4.39
C THR A 28 37.72 -15.48 -4.35
N SER A 29 38.77 -14.65 -4.47
CA SER A 29 40.11 -15.01 -4.01
C SER A 29 40.97 -13.76 -3.89
N PHE A 30 40.88 -13.03 -2.76
CA PHE A 30 42.04 -12.27 -2.25
C PHE A 30 41.92 -11.65 -0.84
N ALA A 31 40.89 -11.93 -0.04
CA ALA A 31 40.75 -11.28 1.27
C ALA A 31 40.69 -12.28 2.44
N SER A 32 41.66 -13.20 2.49
CA SER A 32 41.92 -14.01 3.68
C SER A 32 43.42 -14.03 3.97
N THR A 33 43.96 -12.93 4.51
CA THR A 33 45.16 -12.88 5.39
C THR A 33 45.38 -11.43 5.82
N MET A 34 44.85 -11.03 6.98
CA MET A 34 45.56 -10.22 7.98
C MET A 34 44.62 -9.91 9.15
N GLN A 35 44.85 -10.64 10.24
CA GLN A 35 44.32 -10.36 11.56
C GLN A 35 45.47 -9.74 12.38
N ARG A 36 45.23 -8.62 13.08
CA ARG A 36 45.59 -8.37 14.51
C ARG A 36 45.91 -6.90 14.85
N SER A 37 45.21 -6.44 15.91
CA SER A 37 45.59 -5.43 16.92
C SER A 37 45.37 -3.92 16.63
N PHE A 38 44.91 -3.19 17.68
CA PHE A 38 44.72 -1.73 17.90
C PHE A 38 43.25 -1.17 17.91
N PRO A 39 42.94 -0.10 18.70
CA PRO A 39 41.84 -0.07 19.69
C PRO A 39 40.66 0.85 19.30
N LEU A 40 39.64 0.85 20.18
CA LEU A 40 38.25 1.35 20.10
C LEU A 40 37.90 2.74 19.49
N ALA A 41 38.80 3.49 18.84
CA ALA A 41 38.46 4.82 18.30
C ALA A 41 38.00 4.83 16.82
N LEU A 42 37.99 3.69 16.12
CA LEU A 42 37.65 3.58 14.69
C LEU A 42 36.23 3.03 14.42
N HIS A 43 35.43 2.75 15.46
CA HIS A 43 34.11 2.13 15.32
C HIS A 43 33.01 3.15 14.93
N ASN A 44 33.12 4.42 15.34
CA ASN A 44 32.12 5.45 15.02
C ASN A 44 32.27 6.02 13.59
N VAL A 45 33.50 6.13 13.05
CA VAL A 45 33.73 6.68 11.70
C VAL A 45 33.41 5.68 10.59
N LYS A 46 33.49 4.36 10.87
CA LYS A 46 33.09 3.31 9.92
C LYS A 46 31.57 3.13 9.82
N ASN A 47 30.82 3.34 10.90
CA ASN A 47 29.36 3.28 10.85
C ASN A 47 28.77 4.47 10.09
N GLU A 48 29.25 5.69 10.28
CA GLU A 48 28.73 6.85 9.52
C GLU A 48 29.01 6.75 8.02
N LYS A 49 30.19 6.27 7.62
CA LYS A 49 30.51 6.08 6.20
C LYS A 49 29.76 4.91 5.57
N MET A 50 29.50 3.82 6.31
CA MET A 50 28.68 2.72 5.80
C MET A 50 27.19 3.10 5.74
N THR A 51 26.68 3.85 6.72
CA THR A 51 25.32 4.39 6.68
C THR A 51 25.17 5.37 5.53
N ALA A 52 26.15 6.25 5.28
CA ALA A 52 26.14 7.16 4.14
C ALA A 52 26.24 6.43 2.79
N LEU A 53 27.05 5.36 2.69
CA LEU A 53 27.15 4.56 1.46
C LEU A 53 25.87 3.75 1.21
N MET A 54 25.28 3.17 2.26
CA MET A 54 23.98 2.47 2.19
C MET A 54 22.83 3.44 1.86
N GLN A 55 22.87 4.66 2.40
CA GLN A 55 21.92 5.73 2.07
C GLN A 55 22.08 6.16 0.61
N GLN A 56 23.31 6.34 0.13
CA GLN A 56 23.57 6.72 -1.26
C GLN A 56 23.19 5.60 -2.25
N MET A 57 23.44 4.32 -1.91
CA MET A 57 22.99 3.18 -2.70
C MET A 57 21.46 3.03 -2.65
N ASN A 58 20.83 3.28 -1.50
CA ASN A 58 19.37 3.35 -1.38
C ASN A 58 18.78 4.50 -2.22
N ASP A 59 19.41 5.67 -2.23
CA ASP A 59 18.96 6.83 -3.01
C ASP A 59 19.13 6.57 -4.52
N GLU A 60 20.18 5.85 -4.92
CA GLU A 60 20.42 5.43 -6.32
C GLU A 60 19.46 4.30 -6.76
N ASP A 61 19.17 3.31 -5.91
CA ASP A 61 18.19 2.24 -6.19
C ASP A 61 16.74 2.75 -6.16
N GLU A 62 16.41 3.67 -5.25
CA GLU A 62 15.12 4.36 -5.21
C GLU A 62 14.98 5.29 -6.43
N ALA A 63 16.06 5.92 -6.89
CA ALA A 63 16.07 6.67 -8.15
C ALA A 63 15.91 5.75 -9.37
N LEU A 64 16.49 4.55 -9.37
CA LEU A 64 16.36 3.56 -10.45
C LEU A 64 14.94 2.97 -10.53
N ASN A 65 14.33 2.58 -9.40
CA ASN A 65 12.95 2.08 -9.37
C ASN A 65 11.93 3.17 -9.70
N ASN A 66 12.10 4.39 -9.16
CA ASN A 66 11.28 5.53 -9.57
C ASN A 66 11.49 5.86 -11.05
N ALA A 67 12.73 5.78 -11.56
CA ALA A 67 13.01 5.98 -12.98
C ALA A 67 12.35 4.90 -13.84
N GLN A 68 12.24 3.65 -13.39
CA GLN A 68 11.64 2.56 -14.17
C GLN A 68 10.11 2.69 -14.30
N LEU A 69 9.42 3.09 -13.22
CA LEU A 69 7.99 3.44 -13.22
C LEU A 69 7.73 4.75 -14.00
N ASP A 70 8.59 5.76 -13.82
CA ASP A 70 8.52 7.02 -14.58
C ASP A 70 8.82 6.78 -16.07
N ILE A 71 9.71 5.85 -16.43
CA ILE A 71 9.95 5.44 -17.83
C ILE A 71 8.72 4.75 -18.42
N SER A 72 8.02 3.89 -17.66
CA SER A 72 6.77 3.25 -18.12
C SER A 72 5.67 4.29 -18.37
N ARG A 73 5.42 5.19 -17.42
CA ARG A 73 4.43 6.27 -17.58
C ARG A 73 4.83 7.29 -18.62
N ARG A 74 6.06 7.76 -18.61
CA ARG A 74 6.58 8.69 -19.62
C ARG A 74 6.51 8.06 -21.00
N SER A 75 6.77 6.76 -21.15
CA SER A 75 6.58 6.07 -22.44
C SER A 75 5.11 6.03 -22.86
N ALA A 76 4.18 5.79 -21.93
CA ALA A 76 2.75 5.84 -22.18
C ALA A 76 2.29 7.26 -22.57
N LEU A 77 2.69 8.29 -21.81
CA LEU A 77 2.40 9.71 -22.08
C LEU A 77 2.99 10.19 -23.40
N LEU A 78 4.23 9.80 -23.72
CA LEU A 78 4.87 10.10 -25.00
C LEU A 78 4.20 9.36 -26.18
N SER A 79 3.74 8.13 -25.96
CA SER A 79 3.02 7.36 -26.99
C SER A 79 1.67 7.99 -27.31
N ALA A 80 0.93 8.44 -26.31
CA ALA A 80 -0.35 9.13 -26.48
C ALA A 80 -0.20 10.45 -27.26
N ALA A 81 0.85 11.22 -26.98
CA ALA A 81 1.17 12.46 -27.70
C ALA A 81 1.55 12.23 -29.18
N SER A 82 1.87 11.00 -29.58
CA SER A 82 2.29 10.65 -30.96
C SER A 82 1.16 10.09 -31.83
N SER A 83 0.01 9.77 -31.25
CA SER A 83 -1.15 9.15 -31.93
C SER A 83 -2.25 10.18 -32.22
N THR A 84 -2.20 10.82 -33.39
CA THR A 84 -3.22 11.77 -33.88
C THR A 84 -4.64 11.20 -34.04
N ALA A 85 -4.82 9.88 -34.00
CA ALA A 85 -6.12 9.22 -34.17
C ALA A 85 -6.97 9.18 -32.89
N ALA A 86 -6.37 9.01 -31.71
CA ALA A 86 -7.07 9.04 -30.42
C ALA A 86 -7.62 10.45 -30.08
N LEU A 87 -7.05 11.49 -30.70
CA LEU A 87 -7.41 12.89 -30.47
C LEU A 87 -8.77 13.32 -31.04
N LEU A 88 -9.28 12.66 -32.08
CA LEU A 88 -10.56 13.06 -32.72
C LEU A 88 -11.79 12.55 -31.96
N ALA A 89 -11.70 11.38 -31.31
CA ALA A 89 -12.81 10.79 -30.55
C ALA A 89 -13.19 11.60 -29.29
N ILE A 90 -12.22 12.28 -28.67
CA ILE A 90 -12.46 13.10 -27.47
C ILE A 90 -13.26 14.37 -27.82
N SER A 91 -13.12 14.89 -29.05
CA SER A 91 -13.90 16.05 -29.51
C SER A 91 -15.37 15.73 -29.79
N SER A 92 -15.66 14.53 -30.33
CA SER A 92 -17.04 14.13 -30.67
C SER A 92 -17.84 13.67 -29.46
N GLY A 93 -17.21 13.07 -28.44
CA GLY A 93 -17.91 12.67 -27.21
C GLY A 93 -18.27 13.85 -26.29
N ALA A 94 -17.43 14.89 -26.26
CA ALA A 94 -17.66 16.09 -25.44
C ALA A 94 -18.65 17.08 -26.09
N THR A 95 -18.78 17.10 -27.42
CA THR A 95 -19.70 18.02 -28.12
C THR A 95 -21.11 17.46 -28.33
N GLN A 96 -21.32 16.15 -28.22
CA GLN A 96 -22.67 15.56 -28.36
C GLN A 96 -23.52 15.61 -27.08
N ALA A 97 -23.00 16.19 -25.99
CA ALA A 97 -23.72 16.37 -24.73
C ALA A 97 -24.18 17.83 -24.46
N LEU A 98 -23.97 18.76 -25.42
CA LEU A 98 -24.35 20.17 -25.29
C LEU A 98 -25.23 20.61 -26.47
N ALA A 99 -26.30 19.87 -26.71
CA ALA A 99 -27.44 20.34 -27.48
C ALA A 99 -28.67 19.58 -27.01
N ASP A 100 -29.23 19.98 -25.87
CA ASP A 100 -30.66 19.76 -25.67
C ASP A 100 -31.31 21.06 -25.17
N ASP A 101 -32.36 21.40 -25.89
CA ASP A 101 -33.17 22.60 -25.85
C ASP A 101 -34.06 22.59 -24.58
N GLY A 102 -34.48 23.78 -24.16
CA GLY A 102 -35.21 23.99 -22.93
C GLY A 102 -36.53 23.23 -22.84
N SER A 103 -36.95 23.07 -21.57
CA SER A 103 -38.25 22.60 -21.07
C SER A 103 -38.45 21.08 -20.91
N ASN A 104 -38.15 20.56 -19.71
CA ASN A 104 -39.13 19.89 -18.81
C ASN A 104 -38.41 19.07 -17.73
N GLY A 105 -38.84 19.22 -16.46
CA GLY A 105 -38.57 18.36 -15.30
C GLY A 105 -37.19 17.70 -15.22
N GLY A 106 -36.24 18.32 -14.51
CA GLY A 106 -34.84 17.88 -14.39
C GLY A 106 -34.70 16.38 -14.09
N VAL A 107 -34.42 15.60 -15.12
CA VAL A 107 -34.09 14.18 -15.01
C VAL A 107 -32.65 14.11 -14.49
N ILE A 108 -32.47 13.69 -13.24
CA ILE A 108 -31.14 13.39 -12.68
C ILE A 108 -30.53 12.25 -13.51
N ARG A 109 -29.42 12.53 -14.19
CA ARG A 109 -28.74 11.54 -15.05
C ARG A 109 -27.95 10.58 -14.16
N ARG A 110 -28.42 9.34 -14.05
CA ARG A 110 -27.75 8.31 -13.24
C ARG A 110 -26.79 7.49 -14.10
N THR A 111 -25.51 7.54 -13.77
CA THR A 111 -24.48 6.67 -14.40
C THR A 111 -24.06 5.60 -13.41
N PRO A 112 -24.39 4.32 -13.64
CA PRO A 112 -24.03 3.24 -12.72
C PRO A 112 -22.52 2.99 -12.73
N ILE A 113 -21.97 2.74 -11.55
CA ILE A 113 -20.54 2.46 -11.34
C ILE A 113 -20.40 1.24 -10.42
N LYS A 114 -19.39 0.40 -10.66
CA LYS A 114 -19.14 -0.79 -9.82
C LYS A 114 -17.73 -1.32 -9.96
N ALA A 115 -17.24 -1.97 -8.90
CA ALA A 115 -16.06 -2.82 -8.92
C ALA A 115 -16.18 -3.92 -7.86
N ALA A 116 -15.57 -5.06 -8.11
CA ALA A 116 -15.41 -6.13 -7.14
C ALA A 116 -14.06 -6.81 -7.35
N TRP A 117 -13.35 -7.11 -6.28
CA TRP A 117 -12.04 -7.76 -6.33
C TRP A 117 -11.77 -8.52 -5.02
N LYS A 118 -10.77 -9.39 -5.04
CA LYS A 118 -10.18 -10.02 -3.86
C LYS A 118 -8.87 -9.33 -3.49
N ALA A 119 -8.47 -9.42 -2.23
CA ALA A 119 -7.21 -8.85 -1.74
C ALA A 119 -5.97 -9.19 -2.57
N VAL A 120 -5.94 -10.40 -3.15
CA VAL A 120 -4.83 -10.92 -3.95
C VAL A 120 -4.82 -10.42 -5.40
N ASP A 121 -5.89 -9.78 -5.85
CA ASP A 121 -6.00 -9.22 -7.20
C ASP A 121 -5.15 -7.93 -7.29
N GLY A 122 -4.47 -7.74 -8.42
CA GLY A 122 -3.54 -6.63 -8.63
C GLY A 122 -2.21 -6.75 -7.89
N LEU A 123 -1.91 -7.90 -7.27
CA LEU A 123 -0.65 -8.18 -6.58
C LEU A 123 0.16 -9.29 -7.27
N ASN A 124 1.47 -9.09 -7.34
CA ASN A 124 2.42 -10.13 -7.74
C ASN A 124 2.67 -11.09 -6.56
N SER A 125 1.67 -11.88 -6.18
CA SER A 125 1.89 -12.94 -5.17
C SER A 125 2.90 -13.96 -5.73
N LEU A 126 3.91 -14.28 -4.92
CA LEU A 126 4.99 -15.22 -5.20
C LEU A 126 4.55 -16.68 -4.97
N GLU A 127 3.41 -16.91 -4.31
CA GLU A 127 2.86 -18.24 -4.11
C GLU A 127 2.01 -18.67 -5.30
N GLU A 128 2.25 -19.89 -5.81
CA GLU A 128 1.57 -20.46 -6.98
C GLU A 128 0.04 -20.48 -6.83
N ASP A 129 -0.46 -20.58 -5.59
CA ASP A 129 -1.89 -20.68 -5.28
C ASP A 129 -2.59 -19.33 -5.08
N LYS A 130 -1.86 -18.20 -5.01
CA LYS A 130 -2.39 -16.83 -4.75
C LYS A 130 -3.44 -16.73 -3.63
N LYS A 131 -3.32 -17.52 -2.56
CA LYS A 131 -4.28 -17.51 -1.44
C LYS A 131 -3.96 -16.45 -0.38
N VAL A 132 -2.68 -16.06 -0.31
CA VAL A 132 -2.15 -15.11 0.68
C VAL A 132 -1.27 -14.09 -0.03
N VAL A 133 -1.28 -12.85 0.48
CA VAL A 133 -0.38 -11.79 0.02
C VAL A 133 1.04 -12.12 0.45
N SER A 134 2.01 -11.97 -0.45
CA SER A 134 3.42 -12.31 -0.21
C SER A 134 4.34 -11.25 -0.81
N PHE A 135 5.52 -11.08 -0.23
CA PHE A 135 6.44 -10.00 -0.60
C PHE A 135 7.83 -10.51 -0.99
N ASP A 136 8.49 -9.80 -1.88
CA ASP A 136 9.90 -10.00 -2.17
C ASP A 136 10.80 -9.19 -1.22
N ALA A 137 12.11 -9.39 -1.33
CA ALA A 137 13.09 -8.71 -0.47
C ALA A 137 13.06 -7.17 -0.60
N SER A 138 12.73 -6.63 -1.78
CA SER A 138 12.67 -5.19 -2.02
C SER A 138 11.46 -4.56 -1.30
N ALA A 139 10.33 -5.26 -1.30
CA ALA A 139 9.14 -4.85 -0.56
C ALA A 139 9.38 -4.86 0.95
N TYR A 140 10.03 -5.90 1.51
CA TYR A 140 10.39 -5.90 2.94
C TYR A 140 11.33 -4.77 3.32
N LYS A 141 12.26 -4.41 2.44
CA LYS A 141 13.16 -3.27 2.66
C LYS A 141 12.40 -1.94 2.61
N ALA A 142 11.49 -1.75 1.65
CA ALA A 142 10.65 -0.56 1.57
C ALA A 142 9.76 -0.40 2.82
N MET A 143 9.23 -1.50 3.36
CA MET A 143 8.47 -1.50 4.63
C MET A 143 9.35 -1.07 5.81
N MET A 144 10.56 -1.62 5.95
CA MET A 144 11.50 -1.25 7.01
C MET A 144 11.86 0.24 6.94
N ASP A 145 12.19 0.72 5.73
CA ASP A 145 12.71 2.06 5.49
C ASP A 145 11.59 3.13 5.36
N ASP A 146 10.30 2.77 5.58
CA ASP A 146 9.18 3.71 5.48
C ASP A 146 9.18 4.73 6.65
N PRO A 147 9.47 6.03 6.38
CA PRO A 147 9.60 7.05 7.41
C PRO A 147 8.26 7.46 8.03
N SER A 148 7.14 7.16 7.36
CA SER A 148 5.79 7.45 7.86
C SER A 148 5.25 6.37 8.81
N ARG A 149 5.95 5.23 8.89
CA ARG A 149 5.49 4.01 9.57
C ARG A 149 6.42 3.56 10.68
N THR A 150 7.64 3.14 10.34
CA THR A 150 8.54 2.42 11.25
C THR A 150 8.81 3.20 12.54
N PRO A 151 9.20 4.50 12.50
CA PRO A 151 9.49 5.25 13.72
C PRO A 151 8.28 5.40 14.67
N LEU A 152 7.06 5.39 14.12
CA LEU A 152 5.83 5.53 14.92
C LEU A 152 5.49 4.23 15.64
N PHE A 153 5.66 3.08 14.98
CA PHE A 153 5.57 1.77 15.63
C PHE A 153 6.63 1.62 16.72
N GLU A 154 7.88 2.00 16.45
CA GLU A 154 8.94 1.96 17.45
C GLU A 154 8.59 2.78 18.69
N LYS A 155 8.13 4.02 18.47
CA LYS A 155 7.66 4.90 19.54
C LYS A 155 6.53 4.26 20.35
N ALA A 156 5.51 3.70 19.69
CA ALA A 156 4.37 3.09 20.36
C ALA A 156 4.77 1.88 21.22
N ILE A 157 5.65 1.00 20.71
CA ILE A 157 6.16 -0.17 21.43
C ILE A 157 6.96 0.26 22.66
N ILE A 158 7.88 1.20 22.50
CA ILE A 158 8.72 1.70 23.60
C ILE A 158 7.85 2.37 24.68
N GLN A 159 6.87 3.17 24.30
CA GLN A 159 5.97 3.82 25.26
C GLN A 159 5.10 2.80 26.02
N ARG A 160 4.58 1.78 25.33
CA ARG A 160 3.81 0.69 25.95
C ARG A 160 4.65 -0.06 26.98
N LEU A 161 5.88 -0.43 26.64
CA LEU A 161 6.78 -1.14 27.55
C LEU A 161 7.19 -0.28 28.75
N ASN A 162 7.54 0.99 28.54
CA ASN A 162 7.94 1.90 29.62
C ASN A 162 6.81 2.24 30.60
N SER A 163 5.55 2.14 30.18
CA SER A 163 4.38 2.41 31.03
C SER A 163 3.87 1.17 31.76
N ALA A 164 4.46 -0.01 31.53
CA ALA A 164 4.06 -1.23 32.19
C ALA A 164 4.28 -1.12 33.73
N PRO A 165 3.26 -1.43 34.56
CA PRO A 165 3.36 -1.28 36.03
C PRO A 165 4.51 -2.05 36.68
N GLY A 166 4.97 -3.15 36.07
CA GLY A 166 6.09 -3.97 36.52
C GLY A 166 7.40 -3.74 35.78
N GLY A 167 7.50 -2.65 35.01
CA GLY A 167 8.62 -2.41 34.10
C GLY A 167 8.54 -3.24 32.81
N PRO A 168 9.34 -2.89 31.79
CA PRO A 168 9.36 -3.59 30.51
C PRO A 168 9.70 -5.09 30.64
N GLU A 169 10.52 -5.47 31.61
CA GLU A 169 10.96 -6.86 31.87
C GLU A 169 9.83 -7.78 32.33
N SER A 170 8.72 -7.19 32.82
CA SER A 170 7.53 -7.95 33.21
C SER A 170 6.65 -8.35 32.02
N GLN A 171 6.91 -7.80 30.82
CA GLN A 171 6.02 -7.91 29.68
C GLN A 171 6.41 -9.06 28.74
N ILE A 172 5.40 -9.82 28.34
CA ILE A 172 5.45 -10.77 27.22
C ILE A 172 4.83 -10.11 26.00
N VAL A 173 5.60 -9.93 24.94
CA VAL A 173 5.17 -9.32 23.67
C VAL A 173 4.91 -10.41 22.63
N LEU A 174 3.80 -10.28 21.88
CA LEU A 174 3.52 -11.07 20.70
C LEU A 174 3.74 -10.22 19.44
N ASP A 175 4.57 -10.65 18.51
CA ASP A 175 4.77 -10.00 17.21
C ASP A 175 4.15 -10.90 16.11
N LEU A 176 3.02 -10.47 15.55
CA LEU A 176 2.26 -11.19 14.54
C LEU A 176 2.71 -10.76 13.14
N GLY A 177 3.31 -11.69 12.38
CA GLY A 177 3.88 -11.41 11.06
C GLY A 177 5.24 -10.70 11.19
N THR A 178 6.18 -11.30 11.90
CA THR A 178 7.47 -10.64 12.25
C THR A 178 8.34 -10.28 11.04
N GLY A 179 8.10 -10.92 9.89
CA GLY A 179 8.88 -10.75 8.67
C GLY A 179 10.32 -11.26 8.79
N PRO A 180 11.12 -11.14 7.71
CA PRO A 180 12.48 -11.65 7.66
C PRO A 180 13.48 -10.91 8.57
N PHE A 181 13.10 -9.71 9.03
CA PHE A 181 13.97 -8.84 9.81
C PHE A 181 13.62 -8.79 11.30
N ALA A 182 12.49 -9.38 11.71
CA ALA A 182 12.00 -9.36 13.09
C ALA A 182 12.04 -7.95 13.72
N LEU A 183 11.70 -6.93 12.92
CA LEU A 183 12.00 -5.53 13.23
C LEU A 183 11.39 -5.10 14.57
N PHE A 184 10.09 -5.31 14.72
CA PHE A 184 9.36 -4.90 15.92
C PHE A 184 9.61 -5.81 17.12
N ALA A 185 9.83 -7.11 16.91
CA ALA A 185 10.33 -8.00 17.95
C ALA A 185 11.68 -7.53 18.54
N ILE A 186 12.62 -7.11 17.69
CA ILE A 186 13.92 -6.57 18.13
C ILE A 186 13.75 -5.24 18.85
N VAL A 187 12.85 -4.37 18.40
CA VAL A 187 12.55 -3.10 19.08
C VAL A 187 12.02 -3.37 20.49
N ALA A 188 11.07 -4.31 20.64
CA ALA A 188 10.53 -4.70 21.93
C ALA A 188 11.63 -5.26 22.86
N ALA A 189 12.49 -6.16 22.36
CA ALA A 189 13.59 -6.72 23.14
C ALA A 189 14.62 -5.66 23.57
N LYS A 190 14.99 -4.73 22.67
CA LYS A 190 15.87 -3.59 22.99
C LYS A 190 15.26 -2.64 24.03
N ALA A 191 13.94 -2.50 24.02
CA ALA A 191 13.20 -1.72 25.01
C ALA A 191 13.03 -2.45 26.36
N GLY A 192 13.58 -3.66 26.50
CA GLY A 192 13.64 -4.39 27.77
C GLY A 192 12.51 -5.38 27.98
N ALA A 193 11.73 -5.74 26.95
CA ALA A 193 10.70 -6.78 27.07
C ALA A 193 11.29 -8.07 27.66
N GLY A 194 10.60 -8.67 28.62
CA GLY A 194 11.07 -9.90 29.28
C GLY A 194 11.06 -11.13 28.36
N LYS A 195 10.10 -11.19 27.44
CA LYS A 195 10.01 -12.23 26.40
C LYS A 195 9.29 -11.67 25.17
N VAL A 196 9.71 -12.08 23.98
CA VAL A 196 9.01 -11.79 22.73
C VAL A 196 8.75 -13.10 21.97
N TYR A 197 7.50 -13.35 21.60
CA TYR A 197 7.14 -14.42 20.67
C TYR A 197 6.85 -13.82 19.30
N ALA A 198 7.67 -14.13 18.32
CA ALA A 198 7.59 -13.63 16.96
C ALA A 198 7.03 -14.72 16.05
N ILE A 199 5.81 -14.56 15.54
CA ILE A 199 5.15 -15.53 14.67
C ILE A 199 5.33 -15.12 13.21
N GLU A 200 5.72 -16.07 12.36
CA GLU A 200 5.89 -15.86 10.92
C GLU A 200 5.46 -17.10 10.13
N ALA A 201 4.52 -16.93 9.21
CA ALA A 201 3.97 -18.02 8.41
C ALA A 201 4.90 -18.44 7.27
N ASN A 202 5.63 -17.50 6.67
CA ASN A 202 6.55 -17.78 5.59
C ASN A 202 7.85 -18.39 6.14
N LYS A 203 8.12 -19.66 5.80
CA LYS A 203 9.30 -20.41 6.28
C LYS A 203 10.63 -19.73 5.94
N GLY A 204 10.71 -19.08 4.78
CA GLY A 204 11.89 -18.33 4.34
C GLY A 204 12.14 -17.12 5.24
N ALA A 205 11.11 -16.32 5.47
CA ALA A 205 11.16 -15.17 6.38
C ALA A 205 11.45 -15.60 7.82
N ALA A 206 10.79 -16.63 8.35
CA ALA A 206 11.03 -17.14 9.70
C ALA A 206 12.49 -17.59 9.92
N ARG A 207 13.12 -18.21 8.91
CA ARG A 207 14.54 -18.56 8.97
C ARG A 207 15.43 -17.31 9.03
N LEU A 208 15.19 -16.33 8.16
CA LEU A 208 15.95 -15.07 8.14
C LEU A 208 15.77 -14.26 9.44
N ALA A 209 14.57 -14.29 10.02
CA ALA A 209 14.27 -13.67 11.30
C ALA A 209 15.16 -14.24 12.41
N ARG A 210 15.25 -15.57 12.51
CA ARG A 210 16.14 -16.27 13.48
C ARG A 210 17.60 -15.90 13.30
N GLU A 211 18.08 -15.86 12.05
CA GLU A 211 19.45 -15.46 11.72
C GLU A 211 19.73 -14.00 12.14
N THR A 212 18.78 -13.10 11.87
CA THR A 212 18.87 -11.68 12.24
C THR A 212 18.91 -11.49 13.75
N ILE A 213 18.01 -12.14 14.49
CA ILE A 213 17.93 -12.09 15.95
C ILE A 213 19.24 -12.59 16.58
N LYS A 214 19.73 -13.75 16.13
CA LYS A 214 21.00 -14.33 16.61
C LYS A 214 22.19 -13.43 16.34
N LYS A 215 22.23 -12.78 15.16
CA LYS A 215 23.31 -11.84 14.81
C LYS A 215 23.34 -10.62 15.73
N ILE A 216 22.19 -10.19 16.25
CA ILE A 216 22.06 -9.02 17.13
C ILE A 216 22.22 -9.42 18.62
N GLY A 217 22.05 -10.70 18.96
CA GLY A 217 22.26 -11.23 20.31
C GLY A 217 21.01 -11.19 21.20
N PHE A 218 19.82 -11.36 20.62
CA PHE A 218 18.54 -11.36 21.35
C PHE A 218 17.83 -12.72 21.36
N GLU A 219 18.51 -13.81 20.98
CA GLU A 219 17.92 -15.15 20.89
C GLU A 219 17.40 -15.72 22.23
N ASP A 220 17.88 -15.21 23.36
CA ASP A 220 17.39 -15.61 24.69
C ASP A 220 16.04 -14.95 25.03
N ILE A 221 15.74 -13.80 24.39
CA ILE A 221 14.53 -13.00 24.64
C ILE A 221 13.48 -13.24 23.55
N ILE A 222 13.90 -13.32 22.29
CA ILE A 222 13.01 -13.43 21.14
C ILE A 222 12.98 -14.88 20.64
N GLU A 223 11.78 -15.46 20.61
CA GLU A 223 11.54 -16.80 20.09
C GLU A 223 10.68 -16.73 18.83
N VAL A 224 11.26 -17.19 17.70
CA VAL A 224 10.55 -17.22 16.42
C VAL A 224 9.80 -18.54 16.24
N ILE A 225 8.48 -18.44 16.14
CA ILE A 225 7.56 -19.55 15.90
C ILE A 225 7.13 -19.51 14.44
N GLU A 226 7.46 -20.56 13.69
CA GLU A 226 7.11 -20.67 12.27
C GLU A 226 5.72 -21.28 12.09
N GLY A 227 4.86 -20.62 11.34
CA GLY A 227 3.49 -21.05 11.04
C GLY A 227 2.48 -19.91 11.08
N PHE A 228 1.26 -20.18 10.64
CA PHE A 228 0.14 -19.26 10.85
C PHE A 228 -0.19 -19.18 12.34
N SER A 229 -0.54 -18.00 12.85
CA SER A 229 -0.89 -17.83 14.27
C SER A 229 -2.05 -18.73 14.70
N SER A 230 -2.99 -19.03 13.79
CA SER A 230 -4.12 -19.94 14.01
C SER A 230 -3.71 -21.40 14.20
N ASP A 231 -2.56 -21.81 13.66
CA ASP A 231 -2.08 -23.18 13.70
C ASP A 231 -1.05 -23.41 14.84
N VAL A 232 -0.69 -22.36 15.59
CA VAL A 232 0.33 -22.41 16.64
C VAL A 232 -0.21 -22.02 18.02
N THR A 233 0.50 -22.47 19.05
CA THR A 233 0.26 -22.14 20.46
C THR A 233 1.55 -21.63 21.07
N LEU A 234 1.46 -20.62 21.94
CA LEU A 234 2.63 -20.15 22.66
C LEU A 234 3.10 -21.22 23.66
N PRO A 235 4.43 -21.34 23.90
CA PRO A 235 4.98 -22.30 24.86
C PRO A 235 4.30 -22.24 26.22
N ASN A 236 4.03 -23.41 26.82
CA ASN A 236 3.34 -23.54 28.11
C ASN A 236 1.94 -22.88 28.17
N ASN A 237 1.31 -22.60 27.02
CA ASN A 237 0.03 -21.89 26.92
C ASN A 237 0.03 -20.51 27.59
N VAL A 238 1.19 -19.85 27.63
CA VAL A 238 1.25 -18.46 28.09
C VAL A 238 0.46 -17.55 27.13
N LYS A 239 0.00 -16.42 27.66
CA LYS A 239 -0.63 -15.37 26.86
C LYS A 239 0.22 -14.10 26.95
N ALA A 240 0.32 -13.38 25.84
CA ALA A 240 1.04 -12.11 25.78
C ALA A 240 0.26 -11.00 26.48
N ASP A 241 0.98 -10.03 27.05
CA ASP A 241 0.40 -8.84 27.68
C ASP A 241 -0.10 -7.85 26.63
N PHE A 242 0.63 -7.74 25.51
CA PHE A 242 0.16 -7.05 24.31
C PHE A 242 0.72 -7.67 23.02
N ALA A 243 0.04 -7.42 21.91
CA ALA A 243 0.45 -7.84 20.57
C ALA A 243 0.80 -6.63 19.69
N VAL A 244 1.84 -6.78 18.88
CA VAL A 244 2.16 -5.96 17.72
C VAL A 244 1.73 -6.73 16.47
N ALA A 245 0.96 -6.11 15.58
CA ALA A 245 0.43 -6.73 14.38
C ALA A 245 0.53 -5.76 13.20
N GLU A 246 1.65 -5.83 12.49
CA GLU A 246 1.85 -5.06 11.27
C GLU A 246 1.68 -5.97 10.05
N ILE A 247 0.42 -6.32 9.82
CA ILE A 247 -0.09 -7.19 8.76
C ILE A 247 -1.22 -6.46 8.03
N ILE A 248 -1.01 -5.15 7.79
CA ILE A 248 -2.04 -4.21 7.34
C ILE A 248 -1.72 -3.85 5.89
N GLY A 249 -2.68 -4.08 4.99
CA GLY A 249 -2.48 -3.81 3.56
C GLY A 249 -2.88 -2.41 3.14
N SER A 250 -2.91 -2.19 1.82
CA SER A 250 -3.27 -0.91 1.19
C SER A 250 -4.79 -0.66 1.20
N VAL A 251 -5.58 -1.71 1.34
CA VAL A 251 -6.86 -1.67 2.08
C VAL A 251 -6.57 -2.30 3.44
N ALA A 252 -7.02 -1.69 4.54
CA ALA A 252 -6.50 -2.04 5.87
C ALA A 252 -6.65 -3.53 6.22
N SER A 253 -7.75 -4.17 5.82
CA SER A 253 -7.98 -5.61 6.03
C SER A 253 -7.28 -6.55 5.04
N GLU A 254 -6.68 -6.04 3.97
CA GLU A 254 -6.25 -6.79 2.76
C GLU A 254 -5.32 -7.97 3.02
N GLU A 255 -4.46 -7.86 4.03
CA GLU A 255 -3.49 -8.92 4.36
C GLU A 255 -4.00 -9.90 5.43
N GLY A 256 -5.33 -10.00 5.59
CA GLY A 256 -5.94 -10.91 6.57
C GLY A 256 -5.82 -10.43 8.02
N ALA A 257 -5.60 -9.12 8.21
CA ALA A 257 -5.44 -8.48 9.52
C ALA A 257 -6.58 -8.85 10.48
N TYR A 258 -7.84 -8.78 9.99
CA TYR A 258 -9.01 -9.05 10.81
C TYR A 258 -9.02 -10.51 11.32
N ALA A 259 -8.90 -11.50 10.43
CA ALA A 259 -8.95 -12.90 10.81
C ALA A 259 -7.81 -13.28 11.76
N THR A 260 -6.60 -12.75 11.51
CA THR A 260 -5.41 -13.00 12.32
C THR A 260 -5.53 -12.42 13.72
N VAL A 261 -5.99 -11.18 13.83
CA VAL A 261 -6.19 -10.53 15.12
C VAL A 261 -7.36 -11.13 15.87
N LEU A 262 -8.45 -11.52 15.19
CA LEU A 262 -9.60 -12.17 15.82
C LEU A 262 -9.19 -13.50 16.47
N ASP A 263 -8.38 -14.29 15.78
CA ASP A 263 -7.82 -15.53 16.30
C ASP A 263 -6.88 -15.29 17.50
N ALA A 264 -5.96 -14.31 17.39
CA ALA A 264 -5.07 -13.94 18.48
C ALA A 264 -5.83 -13.38 19.71
N HIS A 265 -6.90 -12.63 19.48
CA HIS A 265 -7.78 -12.08 20.52
C HIS A 265 -8.40 -13.21 21.35
N ASN A 266 -8.87 -14.26 20.69
CA ASN A 266 -9.49 -15.40 21.36
C ASN A 266 -8.50 -16.25 22.16
N ARG A 267 -7.22 -16.34 21.74
CA ARG A 267 -6.31 -17.39 22.24
C ARG A 267 -4.97 -16.89 22.80
N LEU A 268 -4.37 -15.86 22.22
CA LEU A 268 -2.95 -15.54 22.40
C LEU A 268 -2.70 -14.35 23.32
N VAL A 269 -3.69 -13.48 23.53
CA VAL A 269 -3.56 -12.24 24.33
C VAL A 269 -4.32 -12.34 25.66
N LYS A 270 -3.72 -11.84 26.74
CA LYS A 270 -4.22 -11.99 28.12
C LYS A 270 -5.49 -11.18 28.39
N GLU A 271 -5.47 -9.89 28.08
CA GLU A 271 -6.57 -8.94 28.27
C GLU A 271 -7.05 -8.37 26.92
N PRO A 272 -7.57 -9.21 26.01
CA PRO A 272 -7.72 -8.86 24.60
C PRO A 272 -8.77 -7.77 24.35
N ASN A 273 -9.64 -7.46 25.32
CA ASN A 273 -10.61 -6.37 25.22
C ASN A 273 -10.06 -5.00 25.64
N LEU A 274 -8.79 -4.92 26.06
CA LEU A 274 -8.13 -3.64 26.35
C LEU A 274 -7.47 -3.09 25.08
N SER A 275 -7.74 -1.83 24.76
CA SER A 275 -7.04 -1.11 23.67
C SER A 275 -5.52 -1.12 23.83
N SER A 276 -5.05 -1.09 25.08
CA SER A 276 -3.63 -1.19 25.44
C SER A 276 -3.03 -2.59 25.32
N SER A 277 -3.77 -3.59 24.83
CA SER A 277 -3.24 -4.91 24.50
C SER A 277 -2.87 -5.05 23.02
N TRP A 278 -3.03 -3.99 22.23
CA TRP A 278 -2.83 -4.03 20.78
C TRP A 278 -1.98 -2.86 20.29
N ILE A 279 -1.16 -3.11 19.28
CA ILE A 279 -0.46 -2.14 18.44
C ILE A 279 -0.50 -2.68 16.99
N PRO A 280 -1.24 -2.07 16.05
CA PRO A 280 -2.12 -0.95 16.27
C PRO A 280 -3.32 -1.32 17.16
N ASN A 281 -3.91 -0.32 17.81
CA ASN A 281 -5.19 -0.48 18.52
C ASN A 281 -6.37 -0.52 17.53
N ARG A 282 -6.27 0.20 16.42
CA ARG A 282 -7.32 0.32 15.41
C ARG A 282 -6.73 0.49 14.02
N ILE A 283 -7.38 -0.08 13.03
CA ILE A 283 -7.07 0.11 11.61
C ILE A 283 -8.28 0.62 10.86
N GLN A 284 -8.05 1.48 9.87
CA GLN A 284 -9.09 2.15 9.10
C GLN A 284 -8.71 2.17 7.62
N THR A 285 -9.71 2.02 6.74
CA THR A 285 -9.57 2.32 5.31
C THR A 285 -10.29 3.63 5.03
N TYR A 286 -9.55 4.61 4.54
CA TYR A 286 -10.11 5.85 3.98
C TYR A 286 -10.44 5.63 2.51
N ALA A 287 -11.49 6.30 2.02
CA ALA A 287 -11.82 6.34 0.61
C ALA A 287 -12.29 7.73 0.17
N ALA A 288 -11.97 8.09 -1.09
CA ALA A 288 -12.53 9.24 -1.78
C ALA A 288 -12.68 8.93 -3.28
N PRO A 289 -13.70 9.51 -3.96
CA PRO A 289 -13.76 9.51 -5.41
C PRO A 289 -12.52 10.17 -6.00
N ALA A 290 -12.00 9.61 -7.10
CA ALA A 290 -10.76 10.06 -7.70
C ALA A 290 -10.80 10.08 -9.22
N SER A 291 -9.96 10.96 -9.77
CA SER A 291 -9.64 11.06 -11.19
C SER A 291 -8.29 10.42 -11.47
N TYR A 292 -8.17 9.76 -12.62
CA TYR A 292 -6.91 9.17 -13.07
C TYR A 292 -6.60 9.58 -14.52
N THR A 293 -5.40 10.12 -14.74
CA THR A 293 -4.95 10.63 -16.04
C THR A 293 -4.98 9.58 -17.15
N LEU A 294 -4.45 8.36 -16.92
CA LEU A 294 -4.39 7.36 -18.01
C LEU A 294 -5.78 6.82 -18.38
N HIS A 295 -6.71 6.77 -17.44
CA HIS A 295 -8.09 6.40 -17.73
C HIS A 295 -8.73 7.37 -18.73
N ASN A 296 -8.36 8.66 -18.70
CA ASN A 296 -8.82 9.65 -19.69
C ASN A 296 -8.06 9.59 -21.02
N MET A 297 -6.77 9.26 -20.98
CA MET A 297 -5.92 9.27 -22.18
C MET A 297 -6.09 8.05 -23.08
N PHE A 298 -6.36 6.88 -22.51
CA PHE A 298 -6.52 5.64 -23.26
C PHE A 298 -7.98 5.19 -23.18
N GLN A 299 -8.69 5.27 -24.30
CA GLN A 299 -10.09 4.84 -24.43
C GLN A 299 -10.19 3.70 -25.44
N PRO A 300 -11.33 3.00 -25.53
CA PRO A 300 -11.58 2.07 -26.62
C PRO A 300 -11.54 2.77 -27.99
N PRO A 301 -10.97 2.13 -29.03
CA PRO A 301 -10.45 0.75 -29.05
C PRO A 301 -8.98 0.59 -28.62
N GLU A 302 -8.24 1.68 -28.36
CA GLU A 302 -6.81 1.63 -28.03
C GLU A 302 -6.52 0.91 -26.71
N PHE A 303 -7.37 1.11 -25.70
CA PHE A 303 -7.33 0.38 -24.45
C PHE A 303 -8.74 0.17 -23.92
N ASP A 304 -9.01 -1.04 -23.42
CA ASP A 304 -10.30 -1.44 -22.90
C ASP A 304 -10.16 -1.69 -21.39
N TRP A 305 -10.57 -0.70 -20.59
CA TRP A 305 -10.50 -0.75 -19.14
C TRP A 305 -11.46 -1.78 -18.53
N GLY A 306 -12.52 -2.17 -19.25
CA GLY A 306 -13.45 -3.21 -18.82
C GLY A 306 -12.77 -4.57 -18.65
N LYS A 307 -11.61 -4.80 -19.28
CA LYS A 307 -10.81 -6.02 -19.13
C LYS A 307 -10.18 -6.19 -17.75
N LEU A 308 -10.10 -5.13 -16.95
CA LEU A 308 -9.66 -5.24 -15.56
C LEU A 308 -10.71 -5.95 -14.70
N ASP A 309 -11.99 -5.98 -15.12
CA ASP A 309 -13.08 -6.65 -14.40
C ASP A 309 -13.15 -6.31 -12.89
N GLY A 310 -12.86 -5.04 -12.55
CA GLY A 310 -12.83 -4.56 -11.17
C GLY A 310 -11.50 -4.71 -10.43
N GLU A 311 -10.49 -5.37 -11.03
CA GLU A 311 -9.13 -5.43 -10.50
C GLU A 311 -8.57 -4.01 -10.32
N PRO A 312 -8.10 -3.66 -9.11
CA PRO A 312 -7.67 -2.30 -8.83
C PRO A 312 -6.30 -2.00 -9.42
N VAL A 313 -6.14 -0.76 -9.88
CA VAL A 313 -4.83 -0.20 -10.18
C VAL A 313 -4.21 0.31 -8.88
N ARG A 314 -2.94 -0.01 -8.64
CA ARG A 314 -2.22 0.37 -7.41
C ARG A 314 -1.21 1.47 -7.71
N PHE A 315 -1.27 2.54 -6.92
CA PHE A 315 -0.49 3.76 -7.12
C PHE A 315 0.48 3.97 -5.97
N ASN A 316 1.69 4.46 -6.26
CA ASN A 316 2.52 5.06 -5.21
C ASN A 316 1.76 6.25 -4.60
N CYS A 317 1.79 6.45 -3.28
CA CYS A 317 1.06 7.55 -2.64
C CYS A 317 1.50 8.96 -3.08
N ARG A 318 2.66 9.09 -3.75
CA ARG A 318 3.15 10.34 -4.34
C ARG A 318 2.73 10.57 -5.79
N ASP A 319 2.04 9.61 -6.37
CA ASP A 319 1.68 9.63 -7.79
C ASP A 319 0.64 10.72 -8.07
N LYS A 320 1.06 11.77 -8.78
CA LYS A 320 0.21 12.92 -9.12
C LYS A 320 -0.79 12.66 -10.25
N GLY A 321 -0.67 11.53 -10.93
CA GLY A 321 -1.61 11.11 -11.97
C GLY A 321 -2.95 10.66 -11.40
N LEU A 322 -3.05 10.48 -10.09
CA LEU A 322 -4.29 10.25 -9.36
C LEU A 322 -4.57 11.43 -8.43
N GLN A 323 -5.75 12.04 -8.56
CA GLN A 323 -6.19 13.13 -7.69
C GLN A 323 -7.57 12.86 -7.09
N LEU A 324 -7.81 13.33 -5.87
CA LEU A 324 -9.07 13.15 -5.16
C LEU A 324 -10.08 14.24 -5.56
N LEU A 325 -11.35 13.87 -5.69
CA LEU A 325 -12.43 14.77 -6.10
C LEU A 325 -13.27 15.31 -4.93
N SER A 326 -13.11 14.74 -3.74
CA SER A 326 -13.75 15.19 -2.50
C SER A 326 -12.83 14.96 -1.31
N ASP A 327 -13.27 15.41 -0.13
CA ASP A 327 -12.69 14.95 1.12
C ASP A 327 -12.96 13.45 1.32
N PRO A 328 -12.01 12.75 1.95
CA PRO A 328 -12.13 11.32 2.16
C PRO A 328 -12.95 10.99 3.40
N VAL A 329 -13.54 9.79 3.40
CA VAL A 329 -14.31 9.25 4.53
C VAL A 329 -13.78 7.88 4.92
N ILE A 330 -14.06 7.46 6.16
CA ILE A 330 -13.71 6.13 6.63
C ILE A 330 -14.76 5.12 6.14
N VAL A 331 -14.32 4.17 5.31
CA VAL A 331 -15.17 3.10 4.76
C VAL A 331 -15.01 1.76 5.48
N GLU A 332 -13.92 1.59 6.23
CA GLU A 332 -13.63 0.44 7.08
C GLU A 332 -13.02 0.93 8.39
N ASP A 333 -13.48 0.40 9.52
CA ASP A 333 -12.97 0.75 10.85
C ASP A 333 -13.02 -0.46 11.77
N ILE A 334 -11.85 -1.00 12.09
CA ILE A 334 -11.68 -2.22 12.88
C ILE A 334 -10.87 -1.88 14.12
N SER A 335 -11.52 -1.97 15.29
CA SER A 335 -10.83 -1.95 16.58
C SER A 335 -10.38 -3.36 16.93
N PHE A 336 -9.13 -3.51 17.35
CA PHE A 336 -8.60 -4.82 17.74
C PHE A 336 -9.14 -5.25 19.10
N ALA A 337 -9.36 -4.31 20.02
CA ALA A 337 -9.99 -4.59 21.31
C ALA A 337 -11.45 -5.07 21.17
N ASP A 338 -12.21 -4.46 20.28
CA ASP A 338 -13.63 -4.77 20.02
C ASP A 338 -13.84 -5.67 18.79
N ILE A 339 -12.81 -6.40 18.34
CA ILE A 339 -12.83 -7.10 17.05
C ILE A 339 -13.95 -8.16 16.93
N THR A 340 -14.33 -8.77 18.05
CA THR A 340 -15.43 -9.76 18.12
C THR A 340 -16.81 -9.15 17.88
N LYS A 341 -16.95 -7.82 17.99
CA LYS A 341 -18.18 -7.07 17.74
C LYS A 341 -18.24 -6.48 16.34
N TYR A 342 -17.14 -6.54 15.59
CA TYR A 342 -17.08 -6.01 14.24
C TYR A 342 -18.08 -6.71 13.33
N LYS A 343 -18.83 -5.94 12.54
CA LYS A 343 -19.83 -6.44 11.61
C LYS A 343 -19.47 -6.05 10.18
N MET A 344 -19.34 -7.05 9.32
CA MET A 344 -19.10 -6.89 7.88
C MET A 344 -20.41 -6.55 7.16
N ASN A 345 -21.00 -5.40 7.49
CA ASN A 345 -22.23 -4.93 6.86
C ASN A 345 -21.90 -3.96 5.73
N GLY A 346 -22.68 -4.02 4.65
CA GLY A 346 -22.66 -2.98 3.63
C GLY A 346 -23.02 -1.62 4.22
N ARG A 347 -22.31 -0.57 3.81
CA ARG A 347 -22.56 0.82 4.21
C ARG A 347 -22.67 1.71 2.97
N ASP A 348 -23.62 2.64 3.03
CA ASP A 348 -23.88 3.60 1.97
C ASP A 348 -23.21 4.94 2.30
N TYR A 349 -22.62 5.56 1.27
CA TYR A 349 -21.92 6.82 1.35
C TYR A 349 -22.37 7.74 0.21
N ILE A 350 -22.37 9.04 0.50
CA ILE A 350 -22.62 10.10 -0.47
C ILE A 350 -21.41 11.02 -0.44
N PHE A 351 -20.82 11.24 -1.61
CA PHE A 351 -19.71 12.17 -1.80
C PHE A 351 -20.19 13.32 -2.68
N THR A 352 -20.04 14.55 -2.19
CA THR A 352 -20.26 15.75 -3.00
C THR A 352 -18.92 16.18 -3.60
N MET A 353 -18.90 16.36 -4.92
CA MET A 353 -17.70 16.75 -5.65
C MET A 353 -17.31 18.19 -5.30
N ASP A 354 -16.05 18.38 -4.93
CA ASP A 354 -15.52 19.70 -4.57
C ASP A 354 -15.01 20.42 -5.82
N GLY A 355 -15.70 21.51 -6.20
CA GLY A 355 -15.34 22.31 -7.37
C GLY A 355 -13.93 22.90 -7.29
N ASN A 356 -13.47 23.30 -6.11
CA ASN A 356 -12.13 23.84 -5.93
C ASN A 356 -11.08 22.74 -6.16
N ARG A 357 -11.31 21.54 -5.62
CA ARG A 357 -10.43 20.38 -5.90
C ARG A 357 -10.38 20.07 -7.39
N ILE A 358 -11.51 20.07 -8.09
CA ILE A 358 -11.55 19.81 -9.53
C ILE A 358 -10.68 20.81 -10.31
N GLU A 359 -10.76 22.09 -9.96
CA GLU A 359 -9.94 23.15 -10.57
C GLU A 359 -8.45 22.97 -10.27
N GLU A 360 -8.10 22.74 -9.00
CA GLU A 360 -6.72 22.47 -8.55
C GLU A 360 -6.14 21.21 -9.21
N ASN A 361 -6.94 20.14 -9.31
CA ASN A 361 -6.57 18.90 -9.96
C ASN A 361 -6.28 19.11 -11.44
N SER A 362 -7.11 19.90 -12.13
CA SER A 362 -6.90 20.25 -13.53
C SER A 362 -5.57 20.99 -13.73
N LEU A 363 -5.19 21.88 -12.81
CA LEU A 363 -3.88 22.53 -12.84
C LEU A 363 -2.74 21.54 -12.58
N SER A 364 -2.87 20.67 -11.57
CA SER A 364 -1.89 19.63 -11.23
C SER A 364 -1.63 18.68 -12.40
N PHE A 365 -2.69 18.19 -13.05
CA PHE A 365 -2.58 17.34 -14.24
C PHE A 365 -1.93 18.08 -15.40
N PHE A 366 -2.28 19.35 -15.63
CA PHE A 366 -1.65 20.15 -16.68
C PHE A 366 -0.14 20.26 -16.47
N GLU A 367 0.31 20.58 -15.25
CA GLU A 367 1.73 20.65 -14.90
C GLU A 367 2.46 19.32 -15.13
N GLU A 368 1.85 18.20 -14.71
CA GLU A 368 2.41 16.86 -14.90
C GLU A 368 2.53 16.50 -16.38
N LEU A 369 1.50 16.74 -17.18
CA LEU A 369 1.50 16.47 -18.62
C LEU A 369 2.54 17.34 -19.35
N ARG A 370 2.69 18.60 -18.94
CA ARG A 370 3.71 19.51 -19.49
C ARG A 370 5.12 19.06 -19.12
N LYS A 371 5.36 18.62 -17.88
CA LYS A 371 6.63 18.02 -17.45
C LYS A 371 7.00 16.81 -18.31
N ASN A 372 5.99 16.06 -18.74
CA ASN A 372 6.11 14.91 -19.64
C ASN A 372 6.12 15.25 -21.14
N ARG A 373 6.33 16.54 -21.49
CA ARG A 373 6.50 17.05 -22.86
C ARG A 373 5.27 16.99 -23.76
N MET A 374 4.07 16.83 -23.21
CA MET A 374 2.82 16.98 -23.98
C MET A 374 2.64 18.43 -24.45
N GLY A 375 2.11 18.65 -25.66
CA GLY A 375 1.87 20.00 -26.20
C GLY A 375 0.90 20.82 -25.35
N LYS A 376 1.04 22.16 -25.29
CA LYS A 376 0.26 23.01 -24.35
C LYS A 376 -1.26 22.83 -24.49
N VAL A 377 -1.76 22.96 -25.72
CA VAL A 377 -3.20 22.86 -26.02
C VAL A 377 -3.74 21.47 -25.68
N GLU A 378 -2.96 20.43 -25.98
CA GLU A 378 -3.34 19.05 -25.68
C GLU A 378 -3.34 18.78 -24.17
N ALA A 379 -2.31 19.23 -23.47
CA ALA A 379 -2.19 19.11 -22.02
C ALA A 379 -3.34 19.80 -21.30
N GLU A 380 -3.73 21.01 -21.73
CA GLU A 380 -4.85 21.75 -21.16
C GLU A 380 -6.17 20.99 -21.33
N ARG A 381 -6.42 20.47 -22.53
CA ARG A 381 -7.62 19.68 -22.83
C ARG A 381 -7.69 18.38 -22.02
N VAL A 382 -6.60 17.61 -21.97
CA VAL A 382 -6.55 16.34 -21.23
C VAL A 382 -6.66 16.59 -19.72
N ALA A 383 -6.01 17.63 -19.21
CA ALA A 383 -6.04 17.97 -17.80
C ALA A 383 -7.45 18.39 -17.32
N GLN A 384 -8.13 19.25 -18.08
CA GLN A 384 -9.52 19.64 -17.80
C GLN A 384 -10.47 18.45 -17.85
N ALA A 385 -10.36 17.60 -18.88
CA ALA A 385 -11.16 16.38 -18.99
C ALA A 385 -10.91 15.43 -17.82
N THR A 386 -9.64 15.25 -17.44
CA THR A 386 -9.27 14.37 -16.33
C THR A 386 -9.78 14.91 -15.00
N GLY A 387 -9.51 16.17 -14.68
CA GLY A 387 -9.95 16.81 -13.43
C GLY A 387 -11.47 16.82 -13.26
N GLY A 388 -12.22 16.98 -14.34
CA GLY A 388 -13.69 16.93 -14.37
C GLY A 388 -14.28 15.54 -14.60
N SER A 389 -13.59 14.47 -14.22
CA SER A 389 -14.09 13.10 -14.42
C SER A 389 -13.80 12.17 -13.25
N PHE A 390 -14.77 11.33 -12.92
CA PHE A 390 -14.65 10.23 -11.99
C PHE A 390 -14.11 8.98 -12.68
N THR A 391 -13.15 8.32 -12.03
CA THR A 391 -12.60 7.04 -12.44
C THR A 391 -12.97 5.90 -11.48
N GLY A 392 -12.88 6.15 -10.18
CA GLY A 392 -13.02 5.13 -9.17
C GLY A 392 -12.86 5.67 -7.76
N MET A 393 -12.95 4.79 -6.77
CA MET A 393 -12.76 5.12 -5.36
C MET A 393 -11.32 4.85 -4.96
N ALA A 394 -10.52 5.90 -4.75
CA ALA A 394 -9.18 5.76 -4.20
C ALA A 394 -9.25 5.38 -2.72
N MET A 395 -8.50 4.37 -2.30
CA MET A 395 -8.48 3.84 -0.94
C MET A 395 -7.06 3.70 -0.40
N TRP A 396 -6.89 3.89 0.91
CA TRP A 396 -5.60 3.77 1.59
C TRP A 396 -5.79 3.56 3.10
N PRO A 397 -4.78 2.99 3.81
CA PRO A 397 -4.89 2.69 5.23
C PRO A 397 -4.53 3.88 6.12
N ARG A 398 -5.15 3.90 7.30
CA ARG A 398 -4.73 4.65 8.49
C ARG A 398 -4.73 3.70 9.68
N LEU A 399 -3.68 3.75 10.51
CA LEU A 399 -3.54 2.93 11.70
C LEU A 399 -3.42 3.84 12.92
N ILE A 400 -4.15 3.55 13.98
CA ILE A 400 -4.03 4.22 15.27
C ILE A 400 -3.32 3.27 16.21
N LEU A 401 -2.12 3.64 16.64
CA LEU A 401 -1.19 2.72 17.29
C LEU A 401 -1.45 2.57 18.79
N ASP A 402 -1.82 3.66 19.47
CA ASP A 402 -2.02 3.72 20.92
C ASP A 402 -3.50 3.81 21.32
N ALA A 403 -3.76 3.58 22.60
CA ALA A 403 -5.12 3.60 23.15
C ALA A 403 -5.65 5.04 23.30
N GLU A 404 -4.75 6.00 23.48
CA GLU A 404 -5.03 7.44 23.59
C GLU A 404 -5.22 8.12 22.23
N GLU A 405 -5.04 7.40 21.12
CA GLU A 405 -5.15 7.87 19.75
C GLU A 405 -4.23 9.07 19.42
N LYS A 406 -3.02 9.09 19.99
CA LYS A 406 -2.02 10.16 19.79
C LYS A 406 -0.93 9.79 18.80
N ILE A 407 -0.82 8.52 18.44
CA ILE A 407 0.15 8.03 17.46
C ILE A 407 -0.62 7.35 16.35
N ASP A 408 -0.67 7.99 15.18
CA ASP A 408 -1.27 7.41 13.99
C ASP A 408 -0.32 7.38 12.80
N VAL A 409 -0.35 6.26 12.09
CA VAL A 409 0.37 6.02 10.84
C VAL A 409 -0.60 6.24 9.71
N ASN A 410 -0.21 7.04 8.74
CA ASN A 410 -1.02 7.35 7.57
C ASN A 410 -0.19 7.09 6.32
N SER A 411 -0.77 6.47 5.31
CA SER A 411 -0.14 6.25 4.00
C SER A 411 -0.34 7.44 3.04
N ARG A 412 -1.40 8.23 3.24
CA ARG A 412 -1.64 9.56 2.63
C ARG A 412 -1.78 10.64 3.70
N ALA A 413 -1.49 11.90 3.34
CA ALA A 413 -1.49 12.99 4.31
C ALA A 413 -2.87 13.20 4.95
N TYR A 414 -2.93 13.09 6.28
CA TYR A 414 -4.15 13.26 7.08
C TYR A 414 -4.46 14.76 7.32
N PRO A 415 -5.74 15.18 7.37
CA PRO A 415 -6.96 14.38 7.15
C PRO A 415 -7.44 14.32 5.69
N PHE A 416 -6.82 15.09 4.79
CA PHE A 416 -7.40 15.40 3.48
C PHE A 416 -7.01 14.43 2.34
N GLY A 417 -6.16 13.44 2.62
CA GLY A 417 -5.72 12.45 1.63
C GLY A 417 -4.66 12.96 0.65
N GLY A 418 -3.87 13.95 1.04
CA GLY A 418 -2.80 14.49 0.20
C GLY A 418 -1.68 13.48 -0.09
N HIS A 419 -0.85 13.78 -1.09
CA HIS A 419 0.29 12.93 -1.45
C HIS A 419 1.38 12.93 -0.37
N GLN A 420 1.96 11.76 -0.08
CA GLN A 420 3.16 11.65 0.76
C GLN A 420 3.95 10.36 0.45
N LYS A 421 5.16 10.26 1.02
CA LYS A 421 5.99 9.04 0.90
C LYS A 421 5.45 7.98 1.87
N SER A 422 5.17 6.80 1.34
CA SER A 422 4.89 5.58 2.07
C SER A 422 5.19 4.39 1.14
N HIS A 423 5.49 3.22 1.72
CA HIS A 423 5.57 1.97 0.97
C HIS A 423 4.18 1.46 0.57
N TRP A 424 3.13 1.78 1.34
CA TRP A 424 1.76 1.46 0.98
C TRP A 424 1.35 2.16 -0.31
N GLN A 425 0.43 1.52 -1.01
CA GLN A 425 -0.11 2.03 -2.26
C GLN A 425 -1.49 2.64 -2.02
N THR A 426 -1.88 3.58 -2.88
CA THR A 426 -3.29 3.94 -3.03
C THR A 426 -3.94 2.95 -3.99
N VAL A 427 -5.00 2.28 -3.54
CA VAL A 427 -5.76 1.30 -4.34
C VAL A 427 -6.89 2.03 -5.06
N LEU A 428 -7.00 1.86 -6.38
CA LEU A 428 -8.06 2.46 -7.20
C LEU A 428 -8.72 1.38 -8.07
N PRO A 429 -9.82 0.76 -7.63
CA PRO A 429 -10.72 0.05 -8.52
C PRO A 429 -11.25 0.99 -9.61
N ILE A 430 -11.07 0.62 -10.88
CA ILE A 430 -11.70 1.32 -12.00
C ILE A 430 -13.17 0.90 -12.02
N MET A 431 -14.09 1.87 -11.87
CA MET A 431 -15.50 1.57 -11.61
C MET A 431 -16.44 1.78 -12.81
N SER A 432 -15.89 2.20 -13.95
CA SER A 432 -16.58 2.41 -15.21
C SER A 432 -15.57 2.24 -16.36
N ASP A 433 -16.01 1.69 -17.50
CA ASP A 433 -15.16 1.45 -18.67
C ASP A 433 -14.66 2.75 -19.32
N LEU A 434 -15.43 3.83 -19.13
CA LEU A 434 -15.12 5.19 -19.55
C LEU A 434 -15.13 6.12 -18.34
N PRO A 435 -14.29 7.19 -18.33
CA PRO A 435 -14.37 8.23 -17.31
C PRO A 435 -15.76 8.86 -17.29
N VAL A 436 -16.33 9.01 -16.08
CA VAL A 436 -17.67 9.57 -15.91
C VAL A 436 -17.54 11.07 -15.63
N PRO A 437 -18.06 11.97 -16.47
CA PRO A 437 -17.94 13.41 -16.24
C PRO A 437 -18.61 13.83 -14.92
N VAL A 438 -17.96 14.75 -14.20
CA VAL A 438 -18.45 15.35 -12.95
C VAL A 438 -18.05 16.83 -12.86
N LYS A 439 -18.83 17.62 -12.13
CA LYS A 439 -18.53 19.01 -11.76
C LYS A 439 -18.74 19.24 -10.26
N GLY A 440 -18.30 20.39 -9.77
CA GLY A 440 -18.52 20.78 -8.38
C GLY A 440 -20.02 20.75 -8.02
N GLY A 441 -20.34 20.11 -6.90
CA GLY A 441 -21.71 19.92 -6.41
C GLY A 441 -22.42 18.65 -6.92
N ASP A 442 -21.89 17.94 -7.91
CA ASP A 442 -22.43 16.62 -8.30
C ASP A 442 -22.25 15.62 -7.15
N GLU A 443 -23.11 14.61 -7.10
CA GLU A 443 -23.11 13.60 -6.04
C GLU A 443 -22.72 12.22 -6.58
N ILE A 444 -21.85 11.53 -5.84
CA ILE A 444 -21.54 10.13 -6.07
C ILE A 444 -22.06 9.34 -4.88
N THR A 445 -22.99 8.44 -5.15
CA THR A 445 -23.57 7.52 -4.16
C THR A 445 -22.90 6.15 -4.32
N VAL A 446 -22.42 5.55 -3.24
CA VAL A 446 -21.82 4.20 -3.27
C VAL A 446 -22.24 3.37 -2.07
N SER A 447 -22.52 2.10 -2.32
CA SER A 447 -22.61 1.04 -1.31
C SER A 447 -21.28 0.30 -1.28
N VAL A 448 -20.62 0.29 -0.12
CA VAL A 448 -19.35 -0.40 0.13
C VAL A 448 -19.62 -1.65 0.96
N HIS A 449 -19.19 -2.81 0.45
CA HIS A 449 -19.31 -4.10 1.12
C HIS A 449 -17.94 -4.79 1.16
N PHE A 450 -17.29 -4.72 2.33
CA PHE A 450 -16.00 -5.35 2.58
C PHE A 450 -16.21 -6.58 3.45
N ASP A 451 -15.75 -7.72 2.96
CA ASP A 451 -15.75 -8.99 3.67
C ASP A 451 -14.29 -9.32 3.99
N ALA A 452 -13.88 -9.04 5.23
CA ALA A 452 -12.53 -9.33 5.70
C ALA A 452 -12.30 -10.83 6.00
N GLY A 453 -13.36 -11.65 5.96
CA GLY A 453 -13.32 -13.09 6.24
C GLY A 453 -12.98 -13.43 7.70
N SER A 454 -13.24 -14.66 8.14
CA SER A 454 -12.76 -15.18 9.43
C SER A 454 -11.70 -16.27 9.29
N ASP A 455 -11.43 -16.70 8.06
CA ASP A 455 -10.40 -17.68 7.74
C ASP A 455 -9.13 -16.94 7.28
N ILE A 456 -8.04 -17.07 8.05
CA ILE A 456 -6.74 -16.45 7.76
C ILE A 456 -6.16 -16.92 6.41
N LYS A 457 -6.57 -18.10 5.94
CA LYS A 457 -6.08 -18.69 4.69
C LYS A 457 -6.92 -18.32 3.47
N ALA A 458 -8.00 -17.56 3.65
CA ALA A 458 -8.86 -17.06 2.60
C ALA A 458 -8.66 -15.55 2.42
N PRO A 459 -8.45 -15.06 1.18
CA PRO A 459 -8.27 -13.63 0.96
C PRO A 459 -9.60 -12.88 1.20
N PRO A 460 -9.54 -11.70 1.84
CA PRO A 460 -10.66 -10.76 1.88
C PRO A 460 -11.24 -10.47 0.49
N SER A 461 -12.52 -10.08 0.46
CA SER A 461 -13.19 -9.66 -0.76
C SER A 461 -13.91 -8.32 -0.60
N TYR A 462 -13.92 -7.57 -1.68
CA TYR A 462 -14.36 -6.18 -1.70
C TYR A 462 -15.34 -5.97 -2.84
N ARG A 463 -16.43 -5.24 -2.56
CA ARG A 463 -17.38 -4.80 -3.56
C ARG A 463 -17.79 -3.37 -3.29
N ILE A 464 -17.79 -2.56 -4.35
CA ILE A 464 -18.32 -1.20 -4.33
C ILE A 464 -19.24 -1.04 -5.54
N SER A 465 -20.44 -0.51 -5.33
CA SER A 465 -21.38 -0.22 -6.43
C SER A 465 -22.20 1.01 -6.11
N GLY A 466 -22.61 1.74 -7.14
CA GLY A 466 -23.23 3.03 -6.91
C GLY A 466 -23.65 3.75 -8.19
N ASN A 467 -23.89 5.06 -8.06
CA ASN A 467 -24.22 5.94 -9.17
C ASN A 467 -23.54 7.30 -9.02
N VAL A 468 -23.08 7.84 -10.14
CA VAL A 468 -22.83 9.28 -10.31
C VAL A 468 -24.16 9.94 -10.72
N LEU A 469 -24.54 11.02 -10.05
CA LEU A 469 -25.84 11.70 -10.16
C LEU A 469 -25.74 13.11 -10.77
#